data_AF-A0A3N6QC12-F1
#
_entry.id   AF-A0A3N6QC12-F1
#
_cell.length_a   1.000
_cell.length_b   1.000
_cell.length_c   1.000
_cell.angle_alpha   90.00
_cell.angle_beta   90.00
_cell.angle_gamma   90.00
#
_symmetry.space_group_name_H-M   'P 1'
#
loop_
_entity.id
_entity.type
_entity.pdbx_description
1 polymer ?
#
loop_
_entity_poly.entity_id
_entity_poly.type
_entity_poly.pdbx_seq_one_letter_code
_entity_poly.pdbx_strand_id
1 'polypeptide(L)' 'MAATFDLIAEENPALWQMWQQIRLTINRDCTPEDQAELERQADHHSSELRDDLNL' A
#
# COMPACT_ATOMS: atom_id res chain seq x y z
N MET A 1 2.65 -14.64 10.46
CA MET A 1 3.53 -14.28 9.34
C MET A 1 3.70 -12.77 9.38
N ALA A 2 4.93 -12.26 9.40
CA ALA A 2 5.16 -10.82 9.29
C ALA A 2 4.82 -10.37 7.86
N ALA A 3 4.20 -9.21 7.70
CA ALA A 3 3.92 -8.69 6.36
C ALA A 3 5.26 -8.33 5.68
N THR A 4 5.38 -8.52 4.37
CA THR A 4 6.60 -8.20 3.63
C THR A 4 7.06 -6.75 3.83
N PHE A 5 6.10 -5.84 4.06
CA PHE A 5 6.40 -4.44 4.39
C PHE A 5 6.95 -4.23 5.81
N ASP A 6 6.56 -5.04 6.79
CA ASP A 6 7.13 -4.98 8.14
C ASP A 6 8.65 -5.23 8.09
N LEU A 7 9.07 -6.22 7.29
CA LEU A 7 10.48 -6.57 7.09
C LEU A 7 11.27 -5.44 6.42
N ILE A 8 10.69 -4.77 5.41
CA ILE A 8 11.34 -3.66 4.72
C ILE A 8 11.44 -2.42 5.62
N ALA A 9 10.42 -2.19 6.45
CA ALA A 9 10.40 -1.07 7.36
C ALA A 9 11.43 -1.22 8.49
N GLU A 10 11.68 -2.43 9.01
CA GLU A 10 12.69 -2.69 10.04
C GLU A 10 14.12 -2.31 9.64
N GLU A 11 14.46 -2.43 8.35
CA GLU A 11 15.78 -2.07 7.80
C GLU A 11 16.04 -0.55 7.74
N ASN A 12 15.00 0.28 7.92
CA ASN A 12 15.11 1.74 7.90
C ASN A 12 14.43 2.36 9.13
N PRO A 13 15.20 2.85 10.13
CA PRO A 13 14.65 3.38 11.38
C PRO A 13 13.64 4.53 11.22
N ALA A 14 13.83 5.40 10.22
CA ALA A 14 12.91 6.50 9.96
C ALA A 14 11.59 5.98 9.37
N LEU A 15 11.69 4.99 8.47
CA LEU A 15 10.53 4.35 7.87
C LEU A 15 9.79 3.46 8.89
N TRP A 16 10.52 2.80 9.78
CA TRP A 16 9.98 2.03 10.90
C TRP A 16 9.16 2.90 11.85
N GLN A 17 9.69 4.04 12.28
CA GLN A 17 8.97 4.95 13.18
C GLN A 17 7.65 5.44 12.56
N MET A 18 7.69 5.83 11.28
CA MET A 18 6.49 6.23 10.54
C MET A 18 5.50 5.06 10.39
N TRP A 19 6.01 3.88 10.01
CA TRP A 19 5.19 2.68 9.85
C TRP A 19 4.50 2.26 11.15
N GLN A 20 5.18 2.33 12.29
CA GLN A 20 4.59 2.02 13.60
C GLN A 20 3.41 2.94 13.96
N GLN A 21 3.42 4.20 13.51
CA GLN A 21 2.31 5.13 13.78
C GLN A 21 1.07 4.83 12.92
N ILE A 22 1.25 4.30 11.71
CA ILE A 22 0.17 4.14 10.73
C ILE A 22 -0.34 2.68 10.70
N ARG A 23 0.49 1.68 11.03
CA ARG A 23 0.12 0.25 10.95
C ARG A 23 -1.10 -0.15 11.79
N LEU A 24 -1.44 0.64 12.81
CA LEU A 24 -2.61 0.40 13.68
C LEU A 24 -3.91 0.96 13.08
N THR A 25 -3.82 1.90 12.14
CA THR A 25 -4.97 2.48 11.44
C THR A 25 -5.29 1.75 10.14
N ILE A 26 -4.40 0.88 9.67
CA ILE A 26 -4.63 0.02 8.52
C ILE A 26 -5.62 -1.08 8.92
N ASN A 27 -6.77 -1.10 8.25
CA ASN A 27 -7.77 -2.14 8.44
C ASN A 27 -7.16 -3.50 8.08
N ARG A 28 -6.99 -4.37 9.08
CA ARG A 28 -6.44 -5.71 8.89
C ARG A 28 -7.45 -6.72 8.38
N ASP A 29 -8.73 -6.39 8.45
CA ASP A 29 -9.84 -7.22 7.97
C ASP A 29 -10.23 -6.82 6.55
N CYS A 30 -9.25 -6.48 5.72
CA CYS A 30 -9.46 -6.20 4.31
C CYS A 30 -9.92 -7.49 3.64
N THR A 31 -11.14 -7.48 3.08
CA THR A 31 -11.67 -8.66 2.39
C THR A 31 -11.00 -8.83 1.03
N PRO A 32 -11.02 -10.04 0.44
CA PRO A 32 -10.56 -10.24 -0.94
C PRO A 32 -11.24 -9.28 -1.94
N GLU A 33 -12.51 -8.96 -1.71
CA GLU A 33 -13.29 -8.02 -2.51
C GLU A 33 -12.77 -6.58 -2.37
N ASP A 34 -12.45 -6.15 -1.14
CA ASP A 34 -11.84 -4.84 -0.88
C ASP A 34 -10.46 -4.74 -1.56
N GLN A 35 -9.66 -5.80 -1.48
CA GLN A 35 -8.35 -5.87 -2.13
C GLN A 35 -8.49 -5.79 -3.66
N ALA A 36 -9.43 -6.53 -4.25
CA ALA A 36 -9.68 -6.50 -5.70
C ALA A 36 -10.24 -5.15 -6.19
N GLU A 37 -10.97 -4.42 -5.33
CA GLU A 37 -11.40 -3.05 -5.60
C GLU A 37 -10.23 -2.07 -5.54
N LEU A 38 -9.37 -2.16 -4.53
CA LEU A 38 -8.17 -1.34 -4.40
C LEU A 38 -7.21 -1.55 -5.58
N GLU A 39 -7.01 -2.79 -6.03
CA GLU A 39 -6.19 -3.11 -7.20
C GLU A 39 -6.78 -2.50 -8.48
N ARG A 40 -8.10 -2.62 -8.69
CA ARG A 40 -8.78 -1.99 -9.83
C ARG A 40 -8.65 -0.47 -9.81
N GLN A 41 -8.78 0.16 -8.64
CA GLN A 41 -8.59 1.60 -8.49
C GLN A 41 -7.14 2.02 -8.78
N ALA A 42 -6.16 1.24 -8.29
CA ALA A 42 -4.75 1.48 -8.57
C ALA A 42 -4.42 1.38 -10.06
N ASP A 43 -4.95 0.37 -10.76
CA ASP A 43 -4.78 0.22 -12.21
C ASP A 43 -5.43 1.37 -12.99
N HIS A 44 -6.63 1.80 -12.57
CA HIS A 44 -7.31 2.94 -13.18
C HIS A 44 -6.50 4.23 -13.03
N HIS A 45 -6.07 4.56 -11.81
CA HIS A 45 -5.23 5.73 -11.56
C HIS A 45 -3.87 5.64 -12.24
N SER A 46 -3.29 4.45 -12.36
CA SER A 46 -2.07 4.25 -13.13
C SER A 46 -2.29 4.50 -14.62
N SER A 47 -3.46 4.17 -15.17
CA SER A 47 -3.82 4.49 -16.56
C SER A 47 -3.96 5.98 -16.75
N GLU A 48 -4.70 6.66 -15.88
CA GLU A 48 -4.86 8.13 -15.92
C GLU A 48 -3.51 8.84 -15.86
N LEU A 49 -2.61 8.40 -14.97
CA LEU A 49 -1.27 8.96 -14.88
C LEU A 49 -0.42 8.69 -16.14
N ARG A 50 -0.59 7.54 -16.78
CA ARG A 50 0.13 7.24 -18.04
C ARG A 50 -0.39 8.10 -19.19
N ASP A 51 -1.71 8.25 -19.28
CA ASP A 51 -2.37 9.10 -20.27
C ASP A 51 -1.93 10.57 -20.07
N ASP A 52 -1.89 11.07 -18.83
CA ASP A 52 -1.40 12.41 -18.48
C ASP A 52 0.10 12.60 -18.79
N LEU A 53 0.89 11.54 -18.66
CA LEU A 53 2.33 11.54 -18.98
C LEU A 53 2.61 11.31 -20.48
N ASN A 54 1.59 11.08 -21.32
CA ASN A 54 1.74 10.70 -22.74
C ASN A 54 2.71 9.52 -22.95
N LEU A 55 2.65 8.49 -22.10
CA LEU A 55 3.43 7.26 -22.23
C LEU A 55 2.72 6.19 -23.07
#